data_AF-A0A3D6BJI1-F1
#
_entry.id   AF-A0A3D6BJI1-F1
#
_cell.length_a   1.000
_cell.length_b   1.000
_cell.length_c   1.000
_cell.angle_alpha   90.00
_cell.angle_beta   90.00
_cell.angle_gamma   90.00
#
_symmetry.space_group_name_H-M   'P 1'
#
loop_
_entity.id
_entity.type
_entity.pdbx_description
1 polymer ?
#
loop_
_entity_poly.entity_id
_entity_poly.type
_entity_poly.pdbx_seq_one_letter_code
_entity_poly.pdbx_strand_id
1 'polypeptide(L)' 'MEEIKTGRYRHFKGNEYRVLYIAKHSETLEPMVVYQALYGEYGI' A
#
# COMPACT_ATOMS: atom_id res chain seq x y z
N MET A 1 15.05 -1.92 10.51
CA MET A 1 13.83 -1.37 9.88
C MET A 1 13.02 -2.55 9.40
N GLU A 2 11.76 -2.69 9.81
CA GLU A 2 10.91 -3.75 9.28
C GLU A 2 10.58 -3.43 7.82
N GLU A 3 10.77 -4.41 6.96
CA GLU A 3 10.40 -4.33 5.54
C GLU A 3 8.88 -4.44 5.40
N ILE A 4 8.26 -3.54 4.64
CA ILE A 4 6.82 -3.59 4.37
C ILE A 4 6.56 -4.82 3.50
N LYS A 5 5.76 -5.75 4.03
CA LYS A 5 5.35 -6.96 3.32
C LYS A 5 4.06 -6.72 2.57
N THR A 6 3.84 -7.48 1.50
CA THR A 6 2.52 -7.53 0.86
C THR A 6 1.51 -8.16 1.81
N GLY A 7 0.29 -7.65 1.84
CA GLY A 7 -0.73 -8.14 2.77
C GLY A 7 -1.78 -7.12 3.12
N ARG A 8 -2.64 -7.44 4.09
CA ARG A 8 -3.66 -6.52 4.60
C ARG A 8 -3.08 -5.67 5.72
N TYR A 9 -3.39 -4.38 5.65
CA TYR A 9 -3.00 -3.38 6.63
C TYR A 9 -4.22 -2.58 7.02
N ARG A 10 -4.31 -2.20 8.30
CA ARG A 10 -5.33 -1.26 8.77
C ARG A 10 -4.70 0.12 8.90
N HIS A 11 -5.26 1.07 8.18
CA HIS A 11 -4.86 2.47 8.31
C HIS A 11 -5.24 2.98 9.69
N PHE A 12 -4.51 3.98 10.20
CA PHE A 12 -4.78 4.53 11.54
C PHE A 12 -6.19 5.12 11.68
N LYS A 13 -6.82 5.49 10.55
CA LYS A 13 -8.22 5.96 10.50
C LYS A 13 -9.27 4.83 10.48
N GLY A 14 -8.86 3.57 10.62
CA GLY A 14 -9.75 2.42 10.74
C GLY A 14 -10.00 1.62 9.46
N ASN A 15 -9.87 2.23 8.28
CA ASN A 15 -10.07 1.54 7.00
C ASN A 15 -8.99 0.50 6.71
N GLU A 16 -9.37 -0.58 6.02
CA GLU A 16 -8.46 -1.62 5.55
C GLU A 16 -7.97 -1.37 4.12
N TYR A 17 -6.70 -1.72 3.91
CA TYR A 17 -6.02 -1.63 2.62
C TYR A 17 -5.20 -2.89 2.39
N ARG A 18 -4.95 -3.23 1.13
CA ARG A 18 -4.05 -4.32 0.74
C ARG A 18 -2.81 -3.77 0.05
N VAL A 19 -1.64 -4.01 0.62
CA VAL A 19 -0.36 -3.77 -0.08
C VAL A 19 -0.19 -4.84 -1.15
N LEU A 20 -0.09 -4.39 -2.40
CA LEU A 20 0.09 -5.24 -3.57
C LEU A 20 1.57 -5.39 -3.89
N TYR A 21 2.31 -4.26 -3.97
CA TYR A 21 3.71 -4.22 -4.39
C TYR A 21 4.47 -3.10 -3.68
N ILE A 22 5.79 -3.26 -3.64
CA ILE A 22 6.73 -2.16 -3.39
C ILE A 22 7.38 -1.82 -4.73
N ALA A 23 7.15 -0.61 -5.22
CA ALA A 23 7.67 -0.12 -6.49
C ALA A 23 8.73 0.97 -6.25
N LYS A 24 9.52 1.29 -7.27
CA LYS A 24 10.40 2.47 -7.26
C LYS A 24 9.76 3.58 -8.06
N HIS A 25 9.67 4.78 -7.48
CA HIS A 25 9.28 5.96 -8.23
C HIS A 25 10.29 6.21 -9.36
N SER A 26 9.85 6.39 -10.60
CA SER A 26 10.75 6.40 -11.76
C SER A 26 11.69 7.61 -11.77
N GLU A 27 11.24 8.75 -11.25
CA GLU A 27 12.01 10.00 -11.26
C GLU A 27 12.98 10.09 -10.08
N THR A 28 12.59 9.58 -8.90
CA THR A 28 13.37 9.74 -7.65
C THR A 28 14.02 8.46 -7.15
N LEU A 29 13.63 7.30 -7.72
CA LEU A 29 14.02 5.95 -7.28
C LEU A 29 13.62 5.59 -5.84
N GLU A 30 12.78 6.40 -5.21
CA GLU A 30 12.31 6.17 -3.86
C GLU A 30 11.32 4.99 -3.80
N PRO A 31 11.37 4.17 -2.74
CA PRO A 31 10.43 3.08 -2.56
C PRO A 31 9.02 3.62 -2.26
N MET A 32 8.03 3.17 -3.02
CA MET A 32 6.62 3.51 -2.83
C MET A 32 5.78 2.25 -2.68
N VAL A 33 4.73 2.34 -1.87
CA VAL A 33 3.77 1.26 -1.66
C VAL A 33 2.63 1.38 -2.66
N VAL A 34 2.41 0.35 -3.46
CA VAL A 34 1.22 0.21 -4.30
C VAL A 34 0.18 -0.57 -3.51
N TYR A 35 -1.00 0.01 -3.29
CA TYR A 35 -2.04 -0.58 -2.44
C TYR A 35 -3.44 -0.44 -3.04
N GLN A 36 -4.35 -1.31 -2.60
CA GLN A 36 -5.78 -1.27 -2.94
C GLN A 36 -6.60 -0.89 -1.71
N ALA A 37 -7.59 -0.03 -1.87
CA ALA A 37 -8.60 0.21 -0.82
C ALA A 37 -9.54 -1.00 -0.71
N LEU A 38 -9.77 -1.52 0.50
CA LEU A 38 -10.70 -2.64 0.74
C LEU A 38 -12.07 -2.16 1.26
N TYR A 39 -12.42 -0.91 0.99
CA TYR A 39 -13.67 -0.28 1.40
C TYR A 39 -14.21 0.60 0.25
N GLY A 40 -15.48 0.97 0.34
CA GLY A 40 -16.17 1.67 -0.73
C GLY A 40 -16.23 0.82 -2.00
N GLU A 41 -15.89 1.41 -3.14
CA GLU A 41 -15.93 0.76 -4.46
C GLU A 41 -14.69 -0.14 -4.75
N TYR A 42 -13.84 -0.41 -3.76
CA TYR A 42 -12.64 -1.27 -3.90
C TYR A 42 -11.63 -0.81 -4.97
N GLY A 43 -11.40 0.51 -5.04
CA GLY A 43 -10.50 1.13 -6.01
C GLY A 43 -9.05 0.65 -5.94
N ILE A 44 -8.37 0.72 -7.09
CA ILE A 44 -6.92 0.53 -7.30
C ILE A 44 -6.31 1.87 -7.67
#